data_AF-A0A967TX22-F1
#
_entry.id   AF-A0A967TX22-F1
#
_cell.length_a   1.000
_cell.length_b   1.000
_cell.length_c   1.000
_cell.angle_alpha   90.00
_cell.angle_beta   90.00
_cell.angle_gamma   90.00
#
_symmetry.space_group_name_H-M   'P 1'
#
loop_
_entity.id
_entity.type
_entity.pdbx_description
1 polymer ?
#
loop_
_entity_poly.entity_id
_entity_poly.type
_entity_poly.pdbx_seq_one_letter_code
_entity_poly.pdbx_strand_id
1 'polypeptide(L)'
;MKVGLSVKIDVSKIDKSRLFKGEKGTYLDLTTFFDTAEQDQYENNGFISQSTSAEEREQGVQTPILGNVKVFFTDGDAAPAKTKAKPEAIDEDIPF
;
A
#
# COMPACT_ATOMS: atom_id res chain seq x y z
N MET A 1 -13.90 -0.91 14.80
CA MET A 1 -12.75 -0.38 14.04
C MET A 1 -12.79 -0.95 12.63
N LYS A 2 -13.03 -0.09 11.66
CA LYS A 2 -13.01 -0.38 10.22
C LYS A 2 -11.91 0.45 9.58
N VAL A 3 -11.21 -0.10 8.58
CA VAL A 3 -10.17 0.61 7.83
C VAL A 3 -10.54 0.57 6.34
N GLY A 4 -10.58 1.74 5.71
CA GLY A 4 -10.71 1.89 4.26
C GLY A 4 -9.35 2.01 3.61
N LEU A 5 -9.07 1.13 2.66
CA LEU A 5 -7.81 1.06 1.93
C LEU A 5 -8.04 1.33 0.44
N SER A 6 -7.20 2.17 -0.14
CA SER A 6 -7.06 2.34 -1.58
C SER A 6 -5.84 1.56 -2.03
N VAL A 7 -6.01 0.70 -3.02
CA VAL A 7 -4.97 -0.22 -3.50
C VAL A 7 -4.71 0.09 -4.97
N LYS A 8 -3.43 0.28 -5.33
CA LYS A 8 -3.00 0.42 -6.73
C LYS A 8 -2.10 -0.75 -7.08
N ILE A 9 -2.46 -1.48 -8.13
CA ILE A 9 -1.78 -2.70 -8.59
C ILE A 9 -1.35 -2.49 -10.03
N ASP A 10 -0.08 -2.77 -10.33
CA ASP A 10 0.44 -2.89 -11.68
C ASP A 10 0.08 -4.28 -12.24
N VAL A 11 -0.93 -4.32 -13.09
CA VAL A 11 -1.42 -5.56 -13.70
C VAL A 11 -0.42 -6.17 -14.68
N SER A 12 0.58 -5.41 -15.14
CA SER A 12 1.62 -5.91 -16.04
C SER A 12 2.64 -6.78 -15.30
N LYS A 13 2.78 -6.59 -13.99
CA LYS A 13 3.68 -7.37 -13.11
C LYS A 13 3.03 -8.60 -12.50
N ILE A 14 1.73 -8.80 -12.76
CA ILE A 14 1.01 -9.98 -12.26
C ILE A 14 1.56 -11.22 -12.93
N ASP A 15 2.11 -12.13 -12.12
CA ASP A 15 2.36 -13.49 -12.56
C ASP A 15 1.01 -14.18 -12.82
N LYS A 16 0.76 -14.50 -14.09
CA LYS A 16 -0.48 -15.13 -14.56
C LYS A 16 -0.53 -16.61 -14.24
N SER A 17 0.60 -17.25 -13.92
CA SER A 17 0.66 -18.68 -13.58
C SER A 17 -0.01 -18.96 -12.23
N ARG A 18 -0.04 -17.95 -11.36
CA ARG A 18 -0.71 -17.97 -10.05
C ARG A 18 -2.21 -17.66 -10.09
N LEU A 19 -2.75 -17.33 -11.27
CA LEU A 19 -4.19 -17.15 -11.45
C LEU A 19 -4.88 -18.51 -11.41
N PHE A 20 -5.98 -18.59 -10.66
CA PHE A 20 -6.78 -19.82 -10.57
C PHE A 20 -8.23 -19.56 -10.95
N LYS A 21 -8.90 -20.59 -11.49
CA LYS A 21 -10.34 -20.53 -11.76
C LYS A 21 -11.11 -20.83 -10.48
N GLY A 22 -11.92 -19.88 -10.04
CA GLY A 22 -12.94 -20.09 -9.03
C GLY A 22 -14.33 -20.21 -9.68
N GLU A 23 -15.36 -20.26 -8.84
CA GLU A 23 -16.73 -20.55 -9.28
C GLU A 23 -17.31 -19.48 -10.23
N LYS A 24 -16.94 -18.20 -10.04
CA LYS A 24 -17.49 -17.06 -10.81
C LYS A 24 -16.45 -16.34 -11.68
N GLY A 25 -15.24 -16.87 -11.82
CA GLY A 25 -14.20 -16.21 -12.61
C GLY A 25 -12.78 -16.67 -12.31
N THR A 26 -11.81 -15.85 -12.72
CA THR A 26 -10.40 -16.05 -12.42
C THR A 26 -10.00 -15.16 -11.24
N TYR A 27 -9.32 -15.77 -10.27
CA TYR A 27 -8.94 -15.16 -9.01
C TYR A 27 -7.42 -15.15 -8.85
N LEU A 28 -6.95 -14.21 -8.04
CA LEU A 28 -5.55 -14.06 -7.63
C LEU A 28 -5.53 -13.76 -6.15
N ASP A 29 -4.77 -14.55 -5.39
CA ASP A 29 -4.53 -14.24 -3.99
C ASP A 29 -3.44 -13.16 -3.85
N LEU A 30 -3.75 -12.13 -3.07
CA LEU A 30 -2.87 -11.01 -2.78
C LEU A 30 -2.68 -10.86 -1.28
N THR A 31 -1.47 -10.51 -0.88
CA THR A 31 -1.10 -10.20 0.49
C THR A 31 -0.67 -8.74 0.57
N THR A 32 -1.16 -8.03 1.58
CA THR A 32 -0.76 -6.64 1.83
C THR A 32 -0.35 -6.46 3.28
N PHE A 33 0.67 -5.64 3.48
CA PHE A 33 1.09 -5.15 4.78
C PHE A 33 1.01 -3.63 4.72
N PHE A 34 0.34 -3.03 5.70
CA PHE A 34 0.20 -1.59 5.81
C PHE A 34 0.22 -1.18 7.28
N ASP A 35 0.69 0.03 7.51
CA ASP A 35 0.67 0.68 8.81
C ASP A 35 -0.39 1.77 8.82
N THR A 36 -1.25 1.79 9.84
CA THR A 36 -2.31 2.80 9.96
C THR A 36 -1.81 4.11 10.55
N ALA A 37 -0.68 4.11 11.27
CA ALA A 37 -0.13 5.28 11.93
C ALA A 37 0.97 5.95 11.09
N GLU A 38 1.73 5.17 10.33
CA GLU A 38 2.85 5.66 9.53
C GLU A 38 2.52 5.70 8.03
N GLN A 39 2.94 6.79 7.38
CA GLN A 39 2.89 6.95 5.93
C GLN A 39 4.29 7.23 5.41
N ASP A 40 4.65 6.59 4.29
CA ASP A 40 5.89 6.87 3.59
C ASP A 40 5.85 8.25 2.90
N GLN A 41 6.98 8.69 2.33
CA GLN A 41 7.12 9.98 1.66
C GLN A 41 6.06 10.26 0.58
N TYR A 42 5.52 9.21 -0.04
CA TYR A 42 4.48 9.23 -1.07
C TYR A 42 3.05 9.05 -0.54
N GLU A 43 2.82 9.22 0.77
CA GLU A 43 1.53 9.04 1.45
C GLU A 43 0.94 7.62 1.29
N ASN A 44 1.81 6.63 1.05
CA ASN A 44 1.42 5.22 1.06
C ASN A 44 1.63 4.66 2.46
N ASN A 45 0.69 3.85 2.90
CA ASN A 45 0.71 3.17 4.20
C ASN A 45 1.36 1.79 4.10
N GLY A 46 1.54 1.27 2.89
CA GLY A 46 2.07 -0.06 2.69
C GLY A 46 2.20 -0.47 1.24
N PHE A 47 2.37 -1.78 1.06
CA PHE A 47 2.54 -2.41 -0.23
C PHE A 47 1.62 -3.63 -0.38
N ILE A 48 1.41 -4.03 -1.63
CA ILE A 48 0.66 -5.24 -1.97
C ILE A 48 1.51 -6.13 -2.88
N SER A 49 1.57 -7.41 -2.55
CA SER A 49 2.28 -8.45 -3.29
C SER A 49 1.36 -9.65 -3.53
N GLN A 50 1.78 -10.57 -4.39
CA GLN A 50 1.04 -11.83 -4.56
C GLN A 50 1.18 -12.71 -3.32
N SER A 51 0.15 -13.48 -3.00
CA SER A 51 0.23 -14.43 -1.89
C SER A 51 1.11 -15.61 -2.28
N THR A 52 2.04 -15.98 -1.40
CA THR A 52 2.82 -17.22 -1.50
C THR A 52 2.00 -18.41 -1.01
N SER A 53 2.23 -19.59 -1.58
CA SER A 53 1.76 -20.85 -1.01
C SER A 53 2.36 -21.08 0.38
N ALA A 54 1.76 -21.96 1.19
CA ALA A 54 2.25 -22.28 2.53
C ALA A 54 3.73 -22.72 2.52
N GLU A 55 4.09 -23.61 1.60
CA GLU A 55 5.47 -24.09 1.41
C GLU A 55 6.45 -22.97 1.04
N GLU A 56 6.05 -22.08 0.13
CA GLU A 56 6.87 -20.92 -0.29
C GLU A 56 7.06 -19.92 0.86
N ARG A 57 6.04 -19.77 1.72
CA ARG A 57 6.12 -18.92 2.91
C ARG A 57 7.10 -19.49 3.93
N GLU A 58 7.10 -20.81 4.13
CA GLU A 58 8.07 -21.51 5.00
C GLU A 58 9.50 -21.42 4.46
N GLN A 59 9.65 -21.38 3.14
CA GLN A 59 10.94 -21.16 2.47
C GLN A 59 11.36 -19.69 2.39
N GLY A 60 10.52 -18.75 2.84
CA GLY A 60 10.80 -17.31 2.79
C GLY A 60 10.81 -16.73 1.38
N VAL A 61 10.15 -17.36 0.42
CA VAL A 61 10.05 -16.88 -0.96
C VAL A 61 9.33 -15.53 -0.95
N GLN A 62 9.97 -14.52 -1.52
CA GLN A 62 9.36 -13.19 -1.66
C GLN A 62 8.68 -13.08 -3.02
N THR A 63 7.39 -12.79 -3.00
CA THR A 63 6.62 -12.51 -4.22
C THR A 63 6.87 -11.10 -4.73
N PRO A 64 6.68 -10.85 -6.04
CA PRO A 64 6.81 -9.52 -6.59
C PRO A 64 5.80 -8.57 -5.93
N ILE A 65 6.28 -7.39 -5.56
CA ILE A 65 5.43 -6.28 -5.14
C ILE A 65 4.71 -5.76 -6.37
N LEU A 66 3.39 -5.86 -6.35
CA LEU A 66 2.54 -5.42 -7.44
C LEU A 66 2.16 -3.94 -7.32
N GLY A 67 2.24 -3.36 -6.12
CA GLY A 67 2.04 -1.93 -5.94
C GLY A 67 1.88 -1.51 -4.48
N ASN A 68 1.11 -0.45 -4.26
CA ASN A 68 1.04 0.27 -2.98
C ASN A 68 -0.38 0.33 -2.44
N VAL A 69 -0.46 0.47 -1.11
CA VAL A 69 -1.71 0.64 -0.36
C VAL A 69 -1.69 1.94 0.39
N LYS A 70 -2.79 2.69 0.31
CA LYS A 70 -3.03 3.94 1.03
C LYS A 70 -4.27 3.81 1.91
N VAL A 71 -4.15 4.09 3.20
CA VAL A 71 -5.27 4.15 4.13
C VAL A 71 -5.96 5.50 3.91
N PHE A 72 -7.26 5.47 3.62
CA PHE A 72 -8.06 6.69 3.44
C PHE A 72 -9.14 6.87 4.52
N PHE A 73 -9.40 5.84 5.33
CA PHE A 73 -10.43 5.89 6.37
C PHE A 73 -10.06 4.95 7.53
N THR A 74 -10.26 5.41 8.77
CA THR A 74 -10.14 4.61 9.98
C THR A 74 -11.26 5.01 10.94
N ASP A 75 -12.08 4.05 11.37
CA ASP A 75 -13.21 4.26 12.28
C ASP A 75 -12.75 4.11 13.75
N GLY A 76 -12.74 5.22 14.49
CA GLY A 76 -12.69 5.22 15.97
C GLY A 76 -11.57 5.97 16.68
N ASP A 77 -10.62 6.62 16.00
CA ASP A 77 -9.70 7.60 16.61
C ASP A 77 -9.21 8.59 15.52
N ALA A 78 -8.90 9.82 15.93
CA ALA A 78 -9.03 11.05 15.14
C ALA A 78 -8.02 11.25 13.98
N ALA A 79 -8.48 12.03 13.00
CA ALA A 79 -7.77 12.72 11.90
C ALA A 79 -6.52 13.53 12.34
N PRO A 80 -5.63 14.04 11.45
CA PRO A 80 -5.81 14.25 10.02
C PRO A 80 -4.70 13.68 9.11
N ALA A 81 -5.02 13.57 7.82
CA ALA A 81 -4.02 13.60 6.77
C ALA A 81 -3.11 14.83 7.02
N LYS A 82 -1.85 14.60 7.38
CA LYS A 82 -0.84 15.65 7.33
C LYS A 82 -0.60 15.93 5.86
N THR A 83 -1.39 16.83 5.27
CA THR A 83 -0.95 17.62 4.12
C THR A 83 0.39 18.21 4.50
N LYS A 84 1.47 17.64 3.97
CA LYS A 84 2.81 18.20 4.12
C LYS A 84 2.73 19.63 3.61
N ALA A 85 2.90 20.57 4.53
CA ALA A 85 3.07 21.97 4.21
C ALA A 85 4.19 22.07 3.17
N LYS A 86 3.85 22.68 2.04
CA LYS A 86 4.82 23.22 1.09
C LYS A 86 5.79 24.09 1.91
N PRO A 87 7.12 23.96 1.78
CA PRO A 87 8.02 24.90 2.41
C PRO A 87 7.72 26.26 1.78
N GLU A 88 7.17 27.19 2.56
CA GLU A 88 7.22 28.60 2.22
C GLU A 88 8.70 28.94 2.07
N ALA A 89 9.00 29.55 0.91
CA ALA A 89 10.30 30.12 0.64
C ALA A 89 10.66 31.03 1.81
N ILE A 90 11.82 30.76 2.41
CA ILE A 90 12.52 31.69 3.28
C ILE A 90 12.67 33.01 2.50
N ASP A 91 11.76 33.95 2.75
CA ASP A 91 11.84 35.29 2.20
C ASP A 91 13.13 35.91 2.73
N GLU A 92 13.93 36.41 1.78
CA GLU A 92 15.28 36.94 1.89
C GLU A 92 15.34 38.26 2.69
N ASP A 93 14.77 38.32 3.90
CA ASP A 93 14.87 39.50 4.74
C ASP A 93 16.02 39.37 5.75
N ILE A 94 17.24 39.49 5.21
CA ILE A 94 18.45 39.81 5.98
C ILE A 94 18.57 41.35 5.97
N PRO A 95 18.24 42.06 7.06
CA PRO A 95 18.48 43.51 7.11
C PRO A 95 19.96 43.82 7.32
N PHE A 96 20.47 44.63 6.38
CA PHE A 96 21.69 45.46 6.30
C PHE A 96 22.80 45.33 7.35
#